data_AF-A0A2M7CC68-F1
#
_entry.id   AF-A0A2M7CC68-F1
#
_cell.length_a   1.000
_cell.length_b   1.000
_cell.length_c   1.000
_cell.angle_alpha   90.00
_cell.angle_beta   90.00
_cell.angle_gamma   90.00
#
_symmetry.space_group_name_H-M   'P 1'
#
loop_
_entity.id
_entity.type
_entity.pdbx_description
1 polymer ?
#
loop_
_entity_poly.entity_id
_entity_poly.type
_entity_poly.pdbx_seq_one_letter_code
_entity_poly.pdbx_strand_id
1 'polypeptide(L)'
;MKMEDIQTLVEQIKTDIASGKSNGEIFQSLLPLLEKDPQTGGRLAELMVTIPDRMIGRLLHRIFEVTREKKVRKIIKRSIYRLKSKGVDVEEIISDKERSILRPLQADPKEGFASGIDFLGHRFLWLVIPHPGRGLTVMYGIISDRDGIVDFSQEEMTRKGFRSFFEEVQEKNPFPFVEMEPSYVAFLFTQAYPLNLKKKGTSLQDYLRAKSEIESVKKDYAKPLIYSTLQTDEIAGDDWMSRKGEDLLKADIFYSWRIEEEHIRPYADEVWEAEESKIVLNQAQKEVRFQGIYQRALAGLFSGERKSIYQRRLEEMAYVLLKLGREEEAKISLSVAMDLEKPLNPIQPNPFLFQLVTKSIFGLLAEAYEKKSKEVSLIVKP
;
A
#
# COMPACT_ATOMS: atom_id res chain seq x y z
N MET A 1 46.36 34.93 2.20
CA MET A 1 46.59 36.39 2.30
C MET A 1 47.48 36.71 3.51
N LYS A 2 48.36 37.73 3.45
CA LYS A 2 49.24 38.11 4.58
C LYS A 2 48.43 38.91 5.61
N MET A 3 48.90 39.00 6.86
CA MET A 3 48.18 39.71 7.94
C MET A 3 48.05 41.21 7.68
N GLU A 4 49.04 41.82 7.02
CA GLU A 4 49.07 43.24 6.63
C GLU A 4 47.93 43.59 5.65
N ASP A 5 47.62 42.68 4.71
CA ASP A 5 46.53 42.84 3.75
C ASP A 5 45.15 42.82 4.44
N ILE A 6 44.99 41.96 5.46
CA ILE A 6 43.73 41.81 6.21
C ILE A 6 43.45 43.05 7.07
N GLN A 7 44.49 43.64 7.67
CA GLN A 7 44.35 44.90 8.41
C GLN A 7 43.93 46.05 7.49
N THR A 8 44.51 46.13 6.30
CA THR A 8 44.14 47.13 5.28
C THR A 8 42.67 46.98 4.87
N LEU A 9 42.18 45.75 4.73
CA LEU A 9 40.77 45.46 4.47
C LEU A 9 39.84 45.92 5.59
N VAL A 10 40.23 45.77 6.86
CA VAL A 10 39.43 46.22 8.01
C VAL A 10 39.35 47.75 8.06
N GLU A 11 40.43 48.46 7.76
CA GLU A 11 40.41 49.92 7.66
C GLU A 11 39.58 50.41 6.46
N GLN A 12 39.61 49.67 5.35
CA GLN A 12 38.72 49.95 4.22
C GLN A 12 37.25 49.76 4.59
N ILE A 13 36.90 48.67 5.29
CA ILE A 13 35.52 48.44 5.78
C ILE A 13 35.08 49.57 6.70
N LYS A 14 35.96 50.05 7.59
CA LYS A 14 35.67 51.18 8.48
C LYS A 14 35.40 52.47 7.70
N THR A 15 36.18 52.73 6.65
CA THR A 15 36.00 53.89 5.76
C THR A 15 34.70 53.77 4.95
N ASP A 16 34.37 52.56 4.49
CA ASP A 16 33.15 52.26 3.76
C ASP A 16 31.89 52.45 4.63
N ILE A 17 31.95 52.06 5.91
CA ILE A 17 30.89 52.33 6.87
C ILE A 17 30.75 53.85 7.10
N ALA A 18 31.86 54.56 7.30
CA ALA A 18 31.85 56.01 7.54
C ALA A 18 31.34 56.83 6.33
N SER A 19 31.55 56.32 5.11
CA SER A 19 31.04 56.92 3.87
C SER A 19 29.58 56.54 3.55
N GLY A 20 28.93 55.76 4.42
CA GLY A 20 27.51 55.42 4.30
C GLY A 20 27.20 54.29 3.33
N LYS A 21 28.19 53.48 2.92
CA LYS A 21 27.93 52.29 2.09
C LYS A 21 27.04 51.31 2.84
N SER A 22 26.14 50.67 2.11
CA SER A 22 25.25 49.67 2.67
C SER A 22 25.99 48.38 3.03
N ASN A 23 25.41 47.63 3.97
CA ASN A 23 25.91 46.31 4.36
C ASN A 23 26.02 45.32 3.17
N GLY A 24 25.14 45.46 2.17
CA GLY A 24 25.18 44.63 0.95
C GLY A 24 26.37 44.96 0.06
N GLU A 25 26.67 46.23 -0.16
CA GLU A 25 27.78 46.68 -1.01
C GLU A 25 29.14 46.29 -0.42
N ILE A 26 29.30 46.46 0.90
CA ILE A 26 30.52 46.05 1.61
C ILE A 26 30.66 44.52 1.57
N PHE A 27 29.57 43.76 1.68
CA PHE A 27 29.63 42.31 1.59
C PHE A 27 30.03 41.82 0.20
N GLN A 28 29.52 42.45 -0.87
CA GLN A 28 29.84 42.08 -2.25
C GLN A 28 31.31 42.33 -2.60
N SER A 29 31.96 43.36 -2.02
CA SER A 29 33.39 43.57 -2.24
C SER A 29 34.27 42.53 -1.53
N LEU A 30 33.75 41.89 -0.47
CA LEU A 30 34.46 40.86 0.30
C LEU A 30 34.23 39.44 -0.25
N LEU A 31 33.11 39.19 -0.92
CA LEU A 31 32.70 37.86 -1.37
C LEU A 31 33.78 37.15 -2.24
N PRO A 32 34.40 37.79 -3.25
CA PRO A 32 35.43 37.14 -4.07
C PRO A 32 36.67 36.71 -3.27
N LEU A 33 36.99 37.43 -2.19
CA LEU A 33 38.12 37.12 -1.31
C LEU A 33 37.81 35.94 -0.39
N LEU A 34 36.57 35.85 0.09
CA LEU A 34 36.07 34.78 0.94
C LEU A 34 35.96 33.45 0.19
N GLU A 35 35.60 33.49 -1.10
CA GLU A 35 35.56 32.30 -1.97
C GLU A 35 36.95 31.76 -2.28
N LYS A 36 37.94 32.64 -2.45
CA LYS A 36 39.31 32.27 -2.81
C LYS A 36 40.11 31.66 -1.66
N ASP A 37 39.91 32.12 -0.43
CA ASP A 37 40.56 31.58 0.78
C ASP A 37 39.58 31.62 1.97
N PRO A 38 38.93 30.49 2.31
CA PRO A 38 37.97 30.40 3.41
C PRO A 38 38.54 30.82 4.78
N GLN A 39 39.85 30.69 5.00
CA GLN A 39 40.49 31.10 6.25
C GLN A 39 40.57 32.62 6.41
N THR A 40 40.41 33.37 5.30
CA THR A 40 40.34 34.84 5.32
C THR A 40 39.11 35.32 6.08
N GLY A 41 37.98 34.63 5.97
CA GLY A 41 36.75 34.98 6.70
C GLY A 41 36.90 34.89 8.23
N GLY A 42 37.64 33.90 8.72
CA GLY A 42 37.92 33.75 10.15
C GLY A 42 38.84 34.86 10.68
N ARG A 43 39.91 35.16 9.95
CA ARG A 43 40.86 36.22 10.31
C ARG A 43 40.26 37.62 10.24
N LEU A 44 39.46 37.90 9.22
CA LEU A 44 38.66 39.14 9.13
C LEU A 44 37.70 39.25 10.31
N ALA A 45 37.01 38.16 10.66
CA ALA A 45 36.08 38.17 11.78
C ALA A 45 36.73 38.51 13.12
N GLU A 46 37.93 38.00 13.39
CA GLU A 46 38.65 38.30 14.63
C GLU A 46 39.07 39.77 14.74
N LEU A 47 39.47 40.40 13.62
CA LEU A 47 39.88 41.80 13.61
C LEU A 47 38.68 42.76 13.63
N MET A 48 37.60 42.45 12.92
CA MET A 48 36.41 43.31 12.87
C MET A 48 35.73 43.51 14.23
N VAL A 49 35.91 42.58 15.17
CA VAL A 49 35.40 42.70 16.57
C VAL A 49 35.98 43.90 17.32
N THR A 50 37.07 44.49 16.83
CA THR A 50 37.64 45.72 17.41
C THR A 50 36.78 46.95 17.16
N ILE A 51 35.87 46.89 16.18
CA ILE A 51 34.99 48.00 15.79
C ILE A 51 33.59 47.74 16.37
N PRO A 52 33.15 48.45 17.43
CA PRO A 52 31.86 48.22 18.08
C PRO A 52 30.71 48.87 17.30
N ASP A 53 30.42 48.37 16.09
CA ASP A 53 29.40 48.91 15.18
C ASP A 53 28.36 47.85 14.79
N ARG A 54 27.08 48.24 14.73
CA ARG A 54 25.95 47.35 14.37
C ARG A 54 26.09 46.78 12.95
N MET A 55 26.65 47.56 12.02
CA MET A 55 26.92 47.15 10.64
C MET A 55 27.97 46.04 10.57
N ILE A 56 28.95 46.04 11.47
CA ILE A 56 29.93 44.95 11.59
C ILE A 56 29.26 43.66 12.06
N GLY A 57 28.33 43.75 13.01
CA GLY A 57 27.50 42.62 13.42
C GLY A 57 26.76 41.99 12.23
N ARG A 58 26.06 42.82 11.44
CA ARG A 58 25.36 42.35 10.23
C ARG A 58 26.30 41.76 9.18
N LEU A 59 27.49 42.33 9.00
CA LEU A 59 28.49 41.83 8.05
C LEU A 59 29.01 40.45 8.46
N LEU A 60 29.31 40.25 9.74
CA LEU A 60 29.72 38.96 10.28
C LEU A 60 28.64 37.87 10.12
N HIS A 61 27.35 38.24 10.21
CA HIS A 61 26.25 37.32 9.94
C HIS A 61 26.25 36.83 8.49
N ARG A 62 26.36 37.74 7.52
CA ARG A 62 26.43 37.35 6.10
C ARG A 62 27.65 36.48 5.80
N ILE A 63 28.80 36.80 6.40
CA ILE A 63 30.01 35.97 6.29
C ILE A 63 29.77 34.58 6.90
N PHE A 64 29.07 34.49 8.03
CA PHE A 64 28.71 33.21 8.65
C PHE A 64 27.80 32.35 7.76
N GLU A 65 26.83 32.96 7.07
CA GLU A 65 25.89 32.26 6.18
C GLU A 65 26.59 31.61 4.98
N VAL A 66 27.53 32.31 4.35
CA VAL A 66 28.26 31.80 3.17
C VAL A 66 29.43 30.88 3.53
N THR A 67 29.92 30.93 4.77
CA THR A 67 31.06 30.10 5.21
C THR A 67 30.62 28.67 5.50
N ARG A 68 31.18 27.68 4.79
CA ARG A 68 30.90 26.25 5.03
C ARG A 68 31.87 25.57 6.00
N GLU A 69 33.09 26.08 6.12
CA GLU A 69 34.13 25.42 6.92
C GLU A 69 33.87 25.52 8.44
N LYS A 70 33.75 24.38 9.11
CA LYS A 70 33.38 24.27 10.53
C LYS A 70 34.30 25.04 11.48
N LYS A 71 35.61 25.04 11.22
CA LYS A 71 36.60 25.76 12.04
C LYS A 71 36.41 27.27 11.92
N VAL A 72 36.25 27.77 10.70
CA VAL A 72 36.04 29.20 10.39
C VAL A 72 34.68 29.69 10.93
N ARG A 73 33.59 28.92 10.76
CA ARG A 73 32.27 29.23 11.33
C ARG A 73 32.33 29.39 12.86
N LYS A 74 33.14 28.59 13.55
CA LYS A 74 33.32 28.69 15.02
C LYS A 74 34.02 30.00 15.42
N ILE A 75 34.99 30.45 14.61
CA ILE A 75 35.70 31.72 14.81
C ILE A 75 34.75 32.91 14.59
N ILE A 76 33.95 32.89 13.52
CA ILE A 76 32.97 33.94 13.22
C ILE A 76 31.89 34.01 14.32
N LYS A 77 31.35 32.86 14.76
CA LYS A 77 30.36 32.79 15.85
C LYS A 77 30.91 33.38 17.15
N ARG A 78 32.15 33.04 17.53
CA ARG A 78 32.83 33.63 18.70
C ARG A 78 33.00 35.15 18.56
N SER A 79 33.31 35.62 17.35
CA SER A 79 33.50 37.04 17.05
C SER A 79 32.19 37.83 17.23
N ILE A 80 31.06 37.29 16.75
CA ILE A 80 29.73 37.88 16.95
C ILE A 80 29.37 37.96 18.45
N TYR A 81 29.62 36.90 19.23
CA TYR A 81 29.40 36.95 20.68
C TYR A 81 30.28 37.98 21.39
N ARG A 82 31.54 38.16 20.94
CA ARG A 82 32.43 39.19 21.51
C ARG A 82 31.91 40.60 21.23
N LEU A 83 31.33 40.87 20.06
CA LEU A 83 30.66 42.15 19.79
C LEU A 83 29.43 42.37 20.68
N LYS A 84 28.61 41.33 20.87
CA LYS A 84 27.45 41.38 21.79
C LYS A 84 27.90 41.70 23.22
N SER A 85 29.00 41.09 23.70
CA SER A 85 29.56 41.40 25.02
C SER A 85 30.10 42.83 25.17
N LYS A 86 30.37 43.53 24.05
CA LYS A 86 30.77 44.95 24.03
C LYS A 86 29.56 45.91 23.94
N GLY A 87 28.34 45.40 24.09
CA GLY A 87 27.12 46.22 24.07
C GLY A 87 26.60 46.55 22.66
N VAL A 88 27.16 45.93 21.61
CA VAL A 88 26.61 46.07 20.26
C VAL A 88 25.40 45.16 20.11
N ASP A 89 24.26 45.75 19.78
CA ASP A 89 23.03 45.03 19.46
C ASP A 89 23.18 44.34 18.09
N VAL A 90 23.40 43.02 18.13
CA VAL A 90 23.59 42.17 16.94
C VAL A 90 22.49 41.10 16.96
N GLU A 91 21.83 40.91 15.81
CA GLU A 91 20.82 39.86 15.60
C GLU A 91 21.35 38.49 16.03
N GLU A 92 20.52 37.62 16.59
CA GLU A 92 21.01 36.33 17.10
C GLU A 92 21.29 35.36 15.95
N ILE A 93 22.51 34.78 15.92
CA ILE A 93 22.77 33.64 15.04
C ILE A 93 21.94 32.48 15.59
N ILE A 94 20.86 32.13 14.90
CA ILE A 94 20.09 30.93 15.19
C ILE A 94 21.07 29.76 15.17
N SER A 95 21.36 29.24 16.36
CA SER A 95 22.24 28.09 16.54
C SER A 95 21.57 26.90 15.86
N ASP A 96 22.31 26.12 15.05
CA ASP A 96 21.83 24.79 14.59
C ASP A 96 21.45 23.88 15.79
N LYS A 97 21.90 24.22 17.01
CA LYS A 97 21.51 23.54 18.26
C LYS A 97 20.25 24.10 18.95
N GLU A 98 19.71 25.23 18.50
CA GLU A 98 18.45 25.82 19.02
C GLU A 98 17.28 25.64 18.06
N ARG A 99 17.48 24.90 16.97
CA ARG A 99 16.37 24.16 16.37
C ARG A 99 15.97 23.07 17.37
N SER A 100 14.92 23.36 18.13
CA SER A 100 14.18 22.46 19.02
C SER A 100 14.43 20.97 18.70
N ILE A 101 14.98 20.25 19.68
CA ILE A 101 15.15 18.79 19.68
C ILE A 101 13.80 18.07 19.88
N LEU A 102 12.72 18.83 20.05
CA LEU A 102 11.35 18.35 19.95
C LEU A 102 10.74 18.93 18.67
N ARG A 103 11.15 18.37 17.53
CA ARG A 103 10.15 18.10 16.50
C ARG A 103 9.24 17.03 17.13
N PRO A 104 7.90 17.12 17.06
CA PRO A 104 7.11 15.91 17.18
C PRO A 104 7.80 14.90 16.24
N LEU A 105 8.19 13.72 16.73
CA LEU A 105 8.40 12.63 15.80
C LEU A 105 7.11 12.63 14.99
N GLN A 106 7.16 12.99 13.69
CA GLN A 106 6.09 12.60 12.82
C GLN A 106 6.01 11.09 13.04
N ALA A 107 4.96 10.66 13.72
CA ALA A 107 4.71 9.24 13.87
C ALA A 107 4.66 8.73 12.44
N ASP A 108 5.53 7.78 12.12
CA ASP A 108 5.46 7.12 10.83
C ASP A 108 4.00 6.71 10.59
N PRO A 109 3.50 6.87 9.36
CA PRO A 109 2.13 6.52 9.07
C PRO A 109 1.92 5.03 9.37
N LYS A 110 0.72 4.70 9.86
CA LYS A 110 0.26 3.32 9.90
C LYS A 110 0.21 2.80 8.47
N GLU A 111 0.52 1.52 8.27
CA GLU A 111 0.51 0.89 6.95
C GLU A 111 -0.48 -0.28 6.95
N GLY A 112 -1.10 -0.53 5.81
CA GLY A 112 -2.07 -1.59 5.62
C GLY A 112 -1.77 -2.32 4.32
N PHE A 113 -1.81 -3.65 4.35
CA PHE A 113 -1.62 -4.47 3.16
C PHE A 113 -2.64 -5.59 3.12
N ALA A 114 -2.98 -6.01 1.91
CA ALA A 114 -3.86 -7.15 1.71
C ALA A 114 -3.52 -7.90 0.42
N SER A 115 -3.66 -9.23 0.44
CA SER A 115 -3.57 -10.05 -0.75
C SER A 115 -4.86 -9.96 -1.59
N GLY A 116 -4.82 -10.60 -2.76
CA GLY A 116 -6.03 -11.05 -3.46
C GLY A 116 -6.83 -12.06 -2.64
N ILE A 117 -8.03 -12.38 -3.14
CA ILE A 117 -8.96 -13.34 -2.53
C ILE A 117 -8.90 -14.65 -3.32
N ASP A 118 -8.79 -15.78 -2.64
CA ASP A 118 -8.84 -17.10 -3.27
C ASP A 118 -10.28 -17.62 -3.47
N PHE A 119 -10.42 -18.83 -4.01
CA PHE A 119 -11.73 -19.43 -4.27
C PHE A 119 -12.53 -19.78 -3.01
N LEU A 120 -11.86 -20.01 -1.87
CA LEU A 120 -12.50 -20.24 -0.58
C LEU A 120 -12.94 -18.92 0.08
N GLY A 121 -12.50 -17.79 -0.44
CA GLY A 121 -12.74 -16.47 0.16
C GLY A 121 -11.66 -16.07 1.15
N HIS A 122 -10.54 -16.80 1.18
CA HIS A 122 -9.42 -16.45 2.05
C HIS A 122 -8.67 -15.25 1.50
N ARG A 123 -8.26 -14.40 2.42
CA ARG A 123 -7.46 -13.21 2.16
C ARG A 123 -6.51 -12.96 3.30
N PHE A 124 -5.27 -12.68 2.96
CA PHE A 124 -4.23 -12.35 3.91
C PHE A 124 -4.18 -10.83 4.12
N LEU A 125 -4.14 -10.39 5.37
CA LEU A 125 -4.16 -8.98 5.78
C LEU A 125 -2.97 -8.66 6.68
N TRP A 126 -2.48 -7.42 6.58
CA TRP A 126 -1.45 -6.86 7.45
C TRP A 126 -1.84 -5.45 7.89
N LEU A 127 -1.74 -5.19 9.19
CA LEU A 127 -1.88 -3.87 9.80
C LEU A 127 -0.60 -3.57 10.60
N VAL A 128 0.11 -2.52 10.20
CA VAL A 128 1.39 -2.12 10.79
C VAL A 128 1.21 -0.80 11.51
N ILE A 129 1.50 -0.79 12.82
CA ILE A 129 1.34 0.38 13.68
C ILE A 129 2.72 0.76 14.24
N PRO A 130 3.29 1.89 13.81
CA PRO A 130 4.53 2.38 14.37
C PRO A 130 4.34 2.95 15.78
N HIS A 131 5.20 2.52 16.71
CA HIS A 131 5.25 3.00 18.08
C HIS A 131 6.57 3.73 18.33
N PRO A 132 6.55 5.05 18.61
CA PRO A 132 7.75 5.83 18.90
C PRO A 132 8.60 5.18 20.00
N GLY A 133 9.84 4.80 19.67
CA GLY A 133 10.78 4.19 20.62
C GLY A 133 10.57 2.69 20.91
N ARG A 134 9.46 2.09 20.48
CA ARG A 134 9.15 0.65 20.69
C ARG A 134 9.26 -0.20 19.43
N GLY A 135 9.27 0.42 18.24
CA GLY A 135 9.35 -0.30 16.96
C GLY A 135 7.99 -0.35 16.27
N LEU A 136 7.65 -1.49 15.68
CA LEU A 136 6.37 -1.73 15.01
C LEU A 136 5.58 -2.78 15.78
N THR A 137 4.28 -2.54 15.96
CA THR A 137 3.32 -3.62 16.18
C THR A 137 2.81 -4.05 14.81
N VAL A 138 2.99 -5.32 14.46
CA VAL A 138 2.55 -5.90 13.19
C VAL A 138 1.49 -6.94 13.51
N MET A 139 0.27 -6.66 13.05
CA MET A 139 -0.86 -7.58 13.14
C MET A 139 -1.12 -8.15 11.75
N TYR A 140 -1.18 -9.46 11.64
CA TYR A 140 -1.40 -10.11 10.36
C TYR A 140 -2.21 -11.40 10.53
N GLY A 141 -2.86 -11.83 9.47
CA GLY A 141 -3.71 -13.01 9.53
C GLY A 141 -4.48 -13.26 8.26
N ILE A 142 -5.22 -14.37 8.27
CA ILE A 142 -6.09 -14.80 7.17
C ILE A 142 -7.54 -14.61 7.61
N ILE A 143 -8.31 -13.91 6.80
CA ILE A 143 -9.77 -13.79 6.95
C ILE A 143 -10.48 -14.54 5.82
N SER A 144 -11.72 -14.93 6.09
CA SER A 144 -12.65 -15.58 5.17
C SER A 144 -13.99 -14.84 5.22
N ASP A 145 -14.59 -14.59 4.06
CA ASP A 145 -15.95 -14.05 3.97
C ASP A 145 -17.04 -15.05 4.42
N ARG A 146 -16.67 -16.31 4.65
CA ARG A 146 -17.57 -17.34 5.21
C ARG A 146 -17.23 -17.72 6.64
N ASP A 147 -15.93 -17.84 6.93
CA ASP A 147 -15.46 -18.43 8.18
C ASP A 147 -14.99 -17.40 9.22
N GLY A 148 -14.90 -16.13 8.83
CA GLY A 148 -14.36 -15.07 9.69
C GLY A 148 -12.84 -15.12 9.74
N ILE A 149 -12.27 -14.83 10.90
CA ILE A 149 -10.83 -14.88 11.13
C ILE A 149 -10.39 -16.35 11.17
N VAL A 150 -9.59 -16.76 10.20
CA VAL A 150 -9.06 -18.13 10.08
C VAL A 150 -7.77 -18.27 10.88
N ASP A 151 -6.88 -17.29 10.75
CA ASP A 151 -5.62 -17.19 11.49
C ASP A 151 -5.32 -15.74 11.83
N PHE A 152 -4.66 -15.50 12.96
CA PHE A 152 -4.30 -14.15 13.40
C PHE A 152 -3.10 -14.20 14.34
N SER A 153 -2.14 -13.30 14.11
CA SER A 153 -0.97 -13.09 14.95
C SER A 153 -0.69 -11.61 15.14
N GLN A 154 -0.11 -11.27 16.30
CA GLN A 154 0.40 -9.95 16.61
C GLN A 154 1.84 -10.09 17.10
N GLU A 155 2.76 -9.35 16.47
CA GLU A 155 4.17 -9.36 16.83
C GLU A 155 4.73 -7.94 16.96
N GLU A 156 5.72 -7.78 17.84
CA GLU A 156 6.52 -6.56 17.92
C GLU A 156 7.84 -6.79 17.17
N MET A 157 8.14 -5.94 16.19
CA MET A 157 9.35 -6.08 15.39
C MET A 157 9.95 -4.74 14.98
N THR A 158 11.22 -4.77 14.55
CA THR A 158 11.87 -3.60 13.96
C THR A 158 11.39 -3.38 12.53
N ARG A 159 11.53 -2.16 11.99
CA ARG A 159 11.26 -1.89 10.56
C ARG A 159 12.08 -2.76 9.60
N LYS A 160 13.29 -3.16 10.00
CA LYS A 160 14.10 -4.08 9.20
C LYS A 160 13.53 -5.50 9.26
N GLY A 161 13.12 -5.94 10.46
CA GLY A 161 12.46 -7.23 10.66
C GLY A 161 11.17 -7.35 9.86
N PHE A 162 10.31 -6.33 9.91
CA PHE A 162 9.07 -6.30 9.13
C PHE A 162 9.32 -6.42 7.63
N ARG A 163 10.26 -5.64 7.07
CA ARG A 163 10.57 -5.72 5.64
C ARG A 163 11.02 -7.12 5.22
N SER A 164 11.94 -7.73 5.95
CA SER A 164 12.40 -9.10 5.65
C SER A 164 11.29 -10.14 5.81
N PHE A 165 10.45 -10.01 6.84
CA PHE A 165 9.33 -10.93 7.06
C PHE A 165 8.24 -10.78 5.99
N PHE A 166 7.89 -9.55 5.63
CA PHE A 166 6.92 -9.26 4.58
C PHE A 166 7.40 -9.77 3.22
N GLU A 167 8.67 -9.55 2.88
CA GLU A 167 9.31 -10.09 1.67
C GLU A 167 9.25 -11.63 1.64
N GLU A 168 9.60 -12.30 2.73
CA GLU A 168 9.54 -13.77 2.81
C GLU A 168 8.12 -14.31 2.61
N VAL A 169 7.12 -13.68 3.24
CA VAL A 169 5.72 -14.09 3.08
C VAL A 169 5.22 -13.79 1.66
N GLN A 170 5.59 -12.65 1.08
CA GLN A 170 5.25 -12.30 -0.31
C GLN A 170 5.84 -13.32 -1.30
N GLU A 171 7.09 -13.74 -1.15
CA GLU A 171 7.72 -14.73 -2.04
C GLU A 171 7.01 -16.09 -2.02
N LYS A 172 6.46 -16.47 -0.87
CA LYS A 172 5.74 -17.75 -0.68
C LYS A 172 4.25 -17.66 -1.04
N ASN A 173 3.69 -16.46 -1.11
CA ASN A 173 2.27 -16.27 -1.38
C ASN A 173 2.01 -16.24 -2.89
N PRO A 174 1.11 -17.08 -3.43
CA PRO A 174 0.75 -17.04 -4.85
C PRO A 174 0.05 -15.74 -5.27
N PHE A 175 -0.43 -14.94 -4.31
CA PHE A 175 -1.09 -13.66 -4.58
C PHE A 175 -0.25 -12.49 -4.06
N PRO A 176 -0.01 -11.44 -4.88
CA PRO A 176 0.73 -10.27 -4.45
C PRO A 176 -0.05 -9.51 -3.37
N PHE A 177 0.67 -8.93 -2.40
CA PHE A 177 0.09 -7.97 -1.47
C PHE A 177 0.07 -6.57 -2.09
N VAL A 178 -1.04 -5.86 -1.88
CA VAL A 178 -1.21 -4.47 -2.27
C VAL A 178 -1.44 -3.58 -1.07
N GLU A 179 -1.04 -2.33 -1.17
CA GLU A 179 -1.28 -1.33 -0.13
C GLU A 179 -2.77 -0.97 -0.03
N MET A 180 -3.27 -0.91 1.20
CA MET A 180 -4.64 -0.56 1.55
C MET A 180 -4.66 0.45 2.69
N GLU A 181 -5.73 1.24 2.80
CA GLU A 181 -5.88 2.13 3.94
C GLU A 181 -5.85 1.31 5.25
N PRO A 182 -5.00 1.66 6.23
CA PRO A 182 -4.89 0.89 7.47
C PRO A 182 -6.23 0.74 8.21
N SER A 183 -7.08 1.77 8.17
CA SER A 183 -8.42 1.74 8.74
C SER A 183 -9.37 0.80 8.00
N TYR A 184 -9.16 0.56 6.72
CA TYR A 184 -9.90 -0.43 5.94
C TYR A 184 -9.45 -1.85 6.30
N VAL A 185 -8.15 -2.08 6.46
CA VAL A 185 -7.65 -3.39 6.96
C VAL A 185 -8.22 -3.69 8.35
N ALA A 186 -8.18 -2.71 9.26
CA ALA A 186 -8.79 -2.84 10.58
C ALA A 186 -10.31 -3.11 10.52
N PHE A 187 -11.00 -2.47 9.57
CA PHE A 187 -12.41 -2.72 9.29
C PHE A 187 -12.67 -4.16 8.84
N LEU A 188 -11.87 -4.70 7.91
CA LEU A 188 -12.00 -6.07 7.43
C LEU A 188 -11.80 -7.11 8.54
N PHE A 189 -10.77 -6.94 9.39
CA PHE A 189 -10.60 -7.79 10.58
C PHE A 189 -11.82 -7.73 11.52
N THR A 190 -12.33 -6.52 11.75
CA THR A 190 -13.51 -6.33 12.62
C THR A 190 -14.77 -6.94 12.02
N GLN A 191 -14.95 -6.88 10.71
CA GLN A 191 -16.09 -7.50 10.01
C GLN A 191 -16.02 -9.03 10.00
N ALA A 192 -14.82 -9.62 9.98
CA ALA A 192 -14.63 -11.05 10.00
C ALA A 192 -14.99 -11.67 11.37
N TYR A 193 -14.73 -10.95 12.47
CA TYR A 193 -14.91 -11.47 13.84
C TYR A 193 -16.32 -12.00 14.16
N PRO A 194 -17.44 -11.32 13.82
CA PRO A 194 -18.78 -11.84 14.05
C PRO A 194 -19.07 -13.19 13.39
N LEU A 195 -18.42 -13.53 12.29
CA LEU A 195 -18.61 -14.81 11.59
C LEU A 195 -18.05 -15.97 12.42
N ASN A 196 -16.95 -15.74 13.15
CA ASN A 196 -16.39 -16.76 14.04
C ASN A 196 -17.34 -17.12 15.19
N LEU A 197 -18.18 -16.20 15.66
CA LEU A 197 -19.12 -16.48 16.76
C LEU A 197 -20.16 -17.56 16.38
N LYS A 198 -20.38 -17.77 15.08
CA LYS A 198 -21.26 -18.81 14.55
C LYS A 198 -20.56 -20.19 14.49
N LYS A 199 -19.22 -20.25 14.54
CA LYS A 199 -18.42 -21.47 14.44
C LYS A 199 -17.67 -21.78 15.74
N LYS A 200 -17.81 -23.01 16.26
CA LYS A 200 -17.02 -23.48 17.40
C LYS A 200 -15.63 -23.94 16.92
N GLY A 201 -14.56 -23.55 17.61
CA GLY A 201 -13.24 -24.20 17.49
C GLY A 201 -12.04 -23.30 17.15
N THR A 202 -12.24 -22.07 16.66
CA THR A 202 -11.12 -21.16 16.38
C THR A 202 -10.69 -20.42 17.65
N SER A 203 -9.45 -20.60 18.07
CA SER A 203 -8.87 -19.78 19.15
C SER A 203 -8.63 -18.36 18.64
N LEU A 204 -9.36 -17.39 19.17
CA LEU A 204 -9.23 -15.97 18.81
C LEU A 204 -8.54 -15.17 19.90
N GLN A 205 -7.75 -15.80 20.77
CA GLN A 205 -7.13 -15.12 21.90
C GLN A 205 -6.23 -13.97 21.45
N ASP A 206 -5.41 -14.18 20.43
CA ASP A 206 -4.50 -13.15 19.94
C ASP A 206 -5.24 -12.00 19.26
N TYR A 207 -6.30 -12.30 18.50
CA TYR A 207 -7.20 -11.26 17.98
C TYR A 207 -7.86 -10.46 19.11
N LEU A 208 -8.37 -11.13 20.14
CA LEU A 208 -9.03 -10.47 21.27
C LEU A 208 -8.07 -9.56 22.06
N ARG A 209 -6.79 -9.92 22.15
CA ARG A 209 -5.74 -9.07 22.73
C ARG A 209 -5.48 -7.84 21.86
N ALA A 210 -5.46 -8.00 20.53
CA ALA A 210 -5.23 -6.94 19.56
C ALA A 210 -6.46 -6.04 19.32
N LYS A 211 -7.67 -6.52 19.69
CA LYS A 211 -8.95 -5.92 19.29
C LYS A 211 -9.06 -4.42 19.57
N SER A 212 -8.67 -3.97 20.76
CA SER A 212 -8.74 -2.55 21.14
C SER A 212 -7.87 -1.67 20.23
N GLU A 213 -6.68 -2.15 19.89
CA GLU A 213 -5.75 -1.42 19.01
C GLU A 213 -6.24 -1.44 17.56
N ILE A 214 -6.79 -2.55 17.06
CA ILE A 214 -7.46 -2.63 15.74
C ILE A 214 -8.64 -1.64 15.68
N GLU A 215 -9.52 -1.65 16.68
CA GLU A 215 -10.68 -0.76 16.74
C GLU A 215 -10.28 0.72 16.81
N SER A 216 -9.13 1.05 17.41
CA SER A 216 -8.60 2.42 17.43
C SER A 216 -8.15 2.94 16.06
N VAL A 217 -7.82 2.04 15.12
CA VAL A 217 -7.45 2.37 13.74
C VAL A 217 -8.67 2.34 12.81
N LYS A 218 -9.65 1.48 13.12
CA LYS A 218 -10.83 1.24 12.29
C LYS A 218 -11.63 2.51 11.98
N LYS A 219 -12.09 2.60 10.73
CA LYS A 219 -13.22 3.45 10.31
C LYS A 219 -14.33 2.55 9.76
N ASP A 220 -15.54 3.06 9.73
CA ASP A 220 -16.66 2.36 9.10
C ASP A 220 -16.77 2.68 7.61
N TYR A 221 -16.97 1.64 6.80
CA TYR A 221 -17.08 1.74 5.35
C TYR A 221 -18.41 1.14 4.91
N ALA A 222 -19.22 1.95 4.20
CA ALA A 222 -20.49 1.48 3.64
C ALA A 222 -20.28 0.61 2.39
N LYS A 223 -19.22 0.88 1.63
CA LYS A 223 -18.87 0.20 0.38
C LYS A 223 -17.37 -0.12 0.33
N PRO A 224 -16.95 -1.11 -0.47
CA PRO A 224 -15.53 -1.37 -0.69
C PRO A 224 -14.77 -0.18 -1.29
N LEU A 225 -13.46 -0.10 -1.05
CA LEU A 225 -12.60 1.02 -1.46
C LEU A 225 -12.61 1.31 -2.97
N ILE A 226 -12.96 0.31 -3.80
CA ILE A 226 -13.01 0.52 -5.25
C ILE A 226 -13.99 1.63 -5.63
N TYR A 227 -15.12 1.75 -4.92
CA TYR A 227 -16.16 2.75 -5.20
C TYR A 227 -15.74 4.19 -4.88
N SER A 228 -14.74 4.38 -4.02
CA SER A 228 -14.15 5.70 -3.78
C SER A 228 -12.96 5.99 -4.69
N THR A 229 -12.51 5.02 -5.49
CA THR A 229 -11.30 5.13 -6.30
C THR A 229 -11.60 5.20 -7.80
N LEU A 230 -12.58 4.43 -8.30
CA LEU A 230 -13.04 4.48 -9.69
C LEU A 230 -14.35 5.25 -9.81
N GLN A 231 -14.50 5.97 -10.92
CA GLN A 231 -15.76 6.61 -11.27
C GLN A 231 -16.74 5.55 -11.78
N THR A 232 -17.78 5.25 -10.99
CA THR A 232 -18.75 4.22 -11.34
C THR A 232 -19.60 4.58 -12.54
N ASP A 233 -19.79 5.86 -12.81
CA ASP A 233 -20.68 6.34 -13.89
C ASP A 233 -20.14 6.03 -15.29
N GLU A 234 -18.81 5.90 -15.41
CA GLU A 234 -18.15 5.50 -16.67
C GLU A 234 -18.23 3.98 -16.91
N ILE A 235 -18.49 3.19 -15.86
CA ILE A 235 -18.54 1.72 -15.88
C ILE A 235 -20.00 1.24 -15.94
N ALA A 236 -20.90 1.97 -15.29
CA ALA A 236 -22.32 1.69 -15.26
C ALA A 236 -22.94 1.80 -16.67
N GLY A 237 -23.41 0.67 -17.20
CA GLY A 237 -24.08 0.63 -18.51
C GLY A 237 -23.15 0.26 -19.67
N ASP A 238 -21.86 0.00 -19.42
CA ASP A 238 -20.98 -0.60 -20.42
C ASP A 238 -21.19 -2.11 -20.49
N ASP A 239 -22.19 -2.52 -21.26
CA ASP A 239 -22.50 -3.93 -21.56
C ASP A 239 -21.30 -4.68 -22.17
N TRP A 240 -20.35 -3.98 -22.80
CA TRP A 240 -19.16 -4.58 -23.37
C TRP A 240 -18.15 -4.99 -22.29
N MET A 241 -17.95 -4.17 -21.24
CA MET A 241 -17.09 -4.54 -20.11
C MET A 241 -17.61 -5.79 -19.38
N SER A 242 -18.91 -5.87 -19.13
CA SER A 242 -19.52 -7.05 -18.50
C SER A 242 -19.37 -8.32 -19.35
N ARG A 243 -19.38 -8.20 -20.68
CA ARG A 243 -19.13 -9.33 -21.60
C ARG A 243 -17.71 -9.88 -21.52
N LYS A 244 -16.73 -9.02 -21.23
CA LYS A 244 -15.34 -9.44 -20.99
C LYS A 244 -15.12 -10.10 -19.64
N GLY A 245 -16.14 -10.22 -18.79
CA GLY A 245 -16.03 -10.85 -17.49
C GLY A 245 -15.46 -12.27 -17.54
N GLU A 246 -15.72 -13.04 -18.61
CA GLU A 246 -15.14 -14.37 -18.78
C GLU A 246 -13.61 -14.38 -18.87
N ASP A 247 -13.00 -13.30 -19.36
CA ASP A 247 -11.55 -13.16 -19.51
C ASP A 247 -10.86 -12.96 -18.15
N LEU A 248 -11.56 -12.46 -17.13
CA LEU A 248 -11.00 -12.34 -15.78
C LEU A 248 -10.50 -13.69 -15.25
N LEU A 249 -11.22 -14.77 -15.52
CA LEU A 249 -10.84 -16.12 -15.05
C LEU A 249 -9.61 -16.70 -15.76
N LYS A 250 -9.12 -16.03 -16.82
CA LYS A 250 -7.85 -16.34 -17.51
C LYS A 250 -6.67 -15.60 -16.88
N ALA A 251 -6.91 -14.53 -16.11
CA ALA A 251 -5.86 -13.82 -15.39
C ALA A 251 -5.29 -14.70 -14.26
N ASP A 252 -3.98 -14.59 -14.06
CA ASP A 252 -3.21 -15.25 -13.00
C ASP A 252 -3.83 -15.06 -11.60
N ILE A 253 -4.30 -13.85 -11.29
CA ILE A 253 -4.86 -13.52 -9.97
C ILE A 253 -6.21 -14.20 -9.69
N PHE A 254 -6.91 -14.66 -10.73
CA PHE A 254 -8.16 -15.44 -10.63
C PHE A 254 -7.94 -16.93 -10.93
N TYR A 255 -6.69 -17.37 -11.14
CA TYR A 255 -6.42 -18.74 -11.56
C TYR A 255 -7.05 -19.78 -10.61
N SER A 256 -6.97 -19.54 -9.30
CA SER A 256 -7.52 -20.44 -8.27
C SER A 256 -9.05 -20.45 -8.22
N TRP A 257 -9.73 -19.44 -8.79
CA TRP A 257 -11.17 -19.28 -8.66
C TRP A 257 -11.92 -20.43 -9.32
N ARG A 258 -12.67 -21.13 -8.47
CA ARG A 258 -13.55 -22.26 -8.77
C ARG A 258 -14.63 -22.39 -7.70
N ILE A 259 -15.68 -23.12 -8.01
CA ILE A 259 -16.73 -23.49 -7.06
C ILE A 259 -16.28 -24.74 -6.33
N GLU A 260 -16.58 -24.83 -5.03
CA GLU A 260 -16.16 -25.98 -4.22
C GLU A 260 -16.78 -27.27 -4.77
N GLU A 261 -16.00 -28.35 -4.69
CA GLU A 261 -16.35 -29.67 -5.19
C GLU A 261 -17.74 -30.12 -4.71
N GLU A 262 -18.03 -29.94 -3.42
CA GLU A 262 -19.31 -30.31 -2.81
C GLU A 262 -20.53 -29.68 -3.49
N HIS A 263 -20.37 -28.49 -4.07
CA HIS A 263 -21.43 -27.75 -4.72
C HIS A 263 -21.49 -28.03 -6.23
N ILE A 264 -20.35 -28.25 -6.87
CA ILE A 264 -20.28 -28.39 -8.33
C ILE A 264 -20.43 -29.84 -8.79
N ARG A 265 -20.07 -30.82 -7.95
CA ARG A 265 -20.06 -32.25 -8.26
C ARG A 265 -21.39 -32.76 -8.84
N PRO A 266 -22.58 -32.44 -8.29
CA PRO A 266 -23.84 -32.91 -8.87
C PRO A 266 -24.02 -32.52 -10.34
N TYR A 267 -23.61 -31.31 -10.71
CA TYR A 267 -23.71 -30.83 -12.09
C TYR A 267 -22.62 -31.42 -12.99
N ALA A 268 -21.42 -31.67 -12.43
CA ALA A 268 -20.35 -32.32 -13.17
C ALA A 268 -20.70 -33.78 -13.50
N ASP A 269 -21.30 -34.50 -12.55
CA ASP A 269 -21.79 -35.87 -12.76
C ASP A 269 -22.87 -35.90 -13.87
N GLU A 270 -23.80 -34.94 -13.89
CA GLU A 270 -24.78 -34.80 -14.98
C GLU A 270 -24.13 -34.53 -16.36
N VAL A 271 -23.06 -33.74 -16.42
CA VAL A 271 -22.30 -33.49 -17.65
C VAL A 271 -21.59 -34.75 -18.11
N TRP A 272 -20.94 -35.46 -17.19
CA TRP A 272 -20.27 -36.74 -17.48
C TRP A 272 -21.26 -37.78 -18.02
N GLU A 273 -22.43 -37.94 -17.38
CA GLU A 273 -23.48 -38.85 -17.87
C GLU A 273 -24.01 -38.46 -19.24
N ALA A 274 -24.14 -37.16 -19.51
CA ALA A 274 -24.55 -36.65 -20.81
C ALA A 274 -23.49 -36.90 -21.90
N GLU A 275 -22.20 -36.90 -21.53
CA GLU A 275 -21.08 -37.21 -22.41
C GLU A 275 -20.97 -38.72 -22.71
N GLU A 276 -21.02 -39.57 -21.68
CA GLU A 276 -20.96 -41.05 -21.78
C GLU A 276 -22.26 -41.70 -22.30
N SER A 277 -23.35 -40.94 -22.42
CA SER A 277 -24.64 -41.47 -22.89
C SER A 277 -24.50 -42.14 -24.26
N LYS A 278 -24.75 -43.46 -24.29
CA LYS A 278 -24.74 -44.32 -25.49
C LYS A 278 -25.94 -44.11 -26.42
N ILE A 279 -26.88 -43.23 -26.06
CA ILE A 279 -27.98 -42.86 -26.94
C ILE A 279 -27.37 -42.00 -28.06
N VAL A 280 -27.64 -42.34 -29.32
CA VAL A 280 -27.17 -41.61 -30.51
C VAL A 280 -27.83 -40.22 -30.56
N LEU A 281 -27.44 -39.32 -29.67
CA LEU A 281 -27.79 -37.92 -29.70
C LEU A 281 -26.85 -37.24 -30.70
N ASN A 282 -27.42 -36.42 -31.58
CA ASN A 282 -26.61 -35.57 -32.44
C ASN A 282 -25.93 -34.46 -31.61
N GLN A 283 -24.90 -33.82 -32.15
CA GLN A 283 -24.12 -32.81 -31.43
C GLN A 283 -24.98 -31.65 -30.90
N ALA A 284 -26.02 -31.26 -31.64
CA ALA A 284 -26.93 -30.17 -31.23
C ALA A 284 -27.78 -30.56 -30.00
N GLN A 285 -28.23 -31.81 -29.89
CA GLN A 285 -28.98 -32.30 -28.73
C GLN A 285 -28.10 -32.40 -27.48
N LYS A 286 -26.82 -32.77 -27.64
CA LYS A 286 -25.84 -32.75 -26.54
C LYS A 286 -25.61 -31.33 -26.03
N GLU A 287 -25.43 -30.38 -26.94
CA GLU A 287 -25.24 -28.97 -26.60
C GLU A 287 -26.45 -28.41 -25.81
N VAL A 288 -27.68 -28.65 -26.28
CA VAL A 288 -28.89 -28.24 -25.56
C VAL A 288 -28.95 -28.84 -24.15
N ARG A 289 -28.55 -30.10 -23.98
CA ARG A 289 -28.52 -30.76 -22.68
C ARG A 289 -27.47 -30.13 -21.75
N PHE A 290 -26.27 -29.85 -22.25
CA PHE A 290 -25.22 -29.15 -21.49
C PHE A 290 -25.66 -27.76 -21.07
N GLN A 291 -26.22 -26.96 -21.99
CA GLN A 291 -26.75 -25.64 -21.67
C GLN A 291 -27.82 -25.70 -20.57
N GLY A 292 -28.71 -26.70 -20.62
CA GLY A 292 -29.70 -26.92 -19.56
C GLY A 292 -29.09 -27.24 -18.19
N ILE A 293 -27.98 -27.99 -18.14
CA ILE A 293 -27.25 -28.28 -16.89
C ILE A 293 -26.61 -26.99 -16.36
N TYR A 294 -25.94 -26.20 -17.22
CA TYR A 294 -25.30 -24.95 -16.81
C TYR A 294 -26.31 -23.91 -16.29
N GLN A 295 -27.48 -23.79 -16.93
CA GLN A 295 -28.55 -22.91 -16.45
C GLN A 295 -29.07 -23.32 -15.07
N ARG A 296 -29.27 -24.64 -14.83
CA ARG A 296 -29.65 -25.14 -13.50
C ARG A 296 -28.57 -24.89 -12.46
N ALA A 297 -27.30 -25.09 -12.82
CA ALA A 297 -26.17 -24.80 -11.95
C ALA A 297 -26.12 -23.32 -11.56
N LEU A 298 -26.27 -22.42 -12.52
CA LEU A 298 -26.30 -20.98 -12.26
C LEU A 298 -27.44 -20.57 -11.32
N ALA A 299 -28.66 -21.04 -11.60
CA ALA A 299 -29.84 -20.73 -10.80
C ALA A 299 -29.75 -21.32 -9.38
N GLY A 300 -29.24 -22.54 -9.24
CA GLY A 300 -29.07 -23.21 -7.95
C GLY A 300 -27.96 -22.58 -7.11
N LEU A 301 -26.78 -22.41 -7.69
CA LEU A 301 -25.57 -21.98 -6.98
C LEU A 301 -25.61 -20.50 -6.61
N PHE A 302 -26.11 -19.63 -7.50
CA PHE A 302 -26.07 -18.18 -7.31
C PHE A 302 -27.42 -17.59 -6.88
N SER A 303 -28.23 -18.38 -6.18
CA SER A 303 -29.41 -17.87 -5.48
C SER A 303 -29.01 -17.27 -4.12
N GLY A 304 -29.58 -16.11 -3.77
CA GLY A 304 -29.41 -15.49 -2.45
C GLY A 304 -27.98 -15.05 -2.09
N GLU A 305 -27.50 -15.50 -0.93
CA GLU A 305 -26.28 -15.00 -0.27
C GLU A 305 -25.00 -15.22 -1.09
N ARG A 306 -24.88 -16.36 -1.81
CA ARG A 306 -23.67 -16.68 -2.58
C ARG A 306 -23.40 -15.64 -3.67
N LYS A 307 -24.44 -15.11 -4.30
CA LYS A 307 -24.31 -14.03 -5.30
C LYS A 307 -23.72 -12.76 -4.69
N SER A 308 -24.18 -12.40 -3.49
CA SER A 308 -23.66 -11.24 -2.75
C SER A 308 -22.21 -11.45 -2.32
N ILE A 309 -21.82 -12.67 -1.96
CA ILE A 309 -20.42 -13.03 -1.66
C ILE A 309 -19.55 -12.81 -2.91
N TYR A 310 -19.93 -13.36 -4.06
CA TYR A 310 -19.14 -13.20 -5.29
C TYR A 310 -19.09 -11.76 -5.79
N GLN A 311 -20.20 -11.02 -5.66
CA GLN A 311 -20.20 -9.57 -5.88
C GLN A 311 -19.12 -8.91 -5.02
N ARG A 312 -19.14 -9.15 -3.70
CA ARG A 312 -18.17 -8.54 -2.79
C ARG A 312 -16.74 -8.93 -3.12
N ARG A 313 -16.49 -10.20 -3.43
CA ARG A 313 -15.15 -10.66 -3.85
C ARG A 313 -14.67 -9.91 -5.08
N LEU A 314 -15.51 -9.75 -6.11
CA LEU A 314 -15.16 -9.02 -7.33
C LEU A 314 -14.89 -7.54 -7.09
N GLU A 315 -15.61 -6.90 -6.16
CA GLU A 315 -15.34 -5.51 -5.78
C GLU A 315 -13.98 -5.36 -5.07
N GLU A 316 -13.64 -6.27 -4.17
CA GLU A 316 -12.33 -6.27 -3.50
C GLU A 316 -11.20 -6.57 -4.49
N MET A 317 -11.40 -7.53 -5.40
CA MET A 317 -10.45 -7.86 -6.45
C MET A 317 -10.24 -6.70 -7.43
N ALA A 318 -11.29 -5.94 -7.76
CA ALA A 318 -11.16 -4.74 -8.57
C ALA A 318 -10.19 -3.72 -7.93
N TYR A 319 -10.26 -3.53 -6.62
CA TYR A 319 -9.30 -2.66 -5.92
C TYR A 319 -7.88 -3.24 -5.94
N VAL A 320 -7.71 -4.55 -5.77
CA VAL A 320 -6.40 -5.20 -5.86
C VAL A 320 -5.80 -5.02 -7.25
N LEU A 321 -6.57 -5.31 -8.31
CA LEU A 321 -6.15 -5.13 -9.71
C LEU A 321 -5.73 -3.68 -10.00
N LEU A 322 -6.51 -2.71 -9.51
CA LEU A 322 -6.21 -1.29 -9.68
C LEU A 322 -4.87 -0.93 -9.02
N LYS A 323 -4.62 -1.42 -7.81
CA LYS A 323 -3.34 -1.21 -7.11
C LYS A 323 -2.15 -1.89 -7.77
N LEU A 324 -2.39 -2.96 -8.54
CA LEU A 324 -1.39 -3.60 -9.38
C LEU A 324 -1.19 -2.90 -10.73
N GLY A 325 -1.89 -1.79 -11.01
CA GLY A 325 -1.82 -1.07 -12.27
C GLY A 325 -2.59 -1.72 -13.42
N ARG A 326 -3.45 -2.72 -13.14
CA ARG A 326 -4.27 -3.44 -14.12
C ARG A 326 -5.64 -2.80 -14.24
N GLU A 327 -5.66 -1.54 -14.66
CA GLU A 327 -6.86 -0.70 -14.62
C GLU A 327 -8.03 -1.25 -15.43
N GLU A 328 -7.77 -1.75 -16.65
CA GLU A 328 -8.82 -2.35 -17.50
C GLU A 328 -9.49 -3.56 -16.82
N GLU A 329 -8.70 -4.44 -16.22
CA GLU A 329 -9.24 -5.60 -15.50
C GLU A 329 -9.98 -5.19 -14.22
N ALA A 330 -9.51 -4.14 -13.54
CA ALA A 330 -10.22 -3.57 -12.40
C ALA A 330 -11.61 -3.05 -12.80
N LYS A 331 -11.71 -2.33 -13.93
CA LYS A 331 -13.00 -1.85 -14.47
C LYS A 331 -13.91 -3.01 -14.85
N ILE A 332 -13.39 -4.03 -15.54
CA ILE A 332 -14.15 -5.23 -15.88
C ILE A 332 -14.65 -5.93 -14.60
N SER A 333 -13.80 -6.14 -13.59
CA SER A 333 -14.18 -6.80 -12.32
C SER A 333 -15.26 -6.02 -11.57
N LEU A 334 -15.16 -4.69 -11.53
CA LEU A 334 -16.19 -3.85 -10.93
C LEU A 334 -17.49 -3.89 -11.75
N SER A 335 -17.42 -3.84 -13.08
CA SER A 335 -18.57 -3.96 -13.97
C SER A 335 -19.34 -5.26 -13.74
N VAL A 336 -18.63 -6.38 -13.66
CA VAL A 336 -19.23 -7.69 -13.34
C VAL A 336 -19.88 -7.65 -11.97
N ALA A 337 -19.21 -7.10 -10.94
CA ALA A 337 -19.79 -6.99 -9.60
C ALA A 337 -21.10 -6.18 -9.58
N MET A 338 -21.15 -5.05 -10.30
CA MET A 338 -22.35 -4.22 -10.43
C MET A 338 -23.46 -4.95 -11.18
N ASP A 339 -23.13 -5.74 -12.21
CA ASP A 339 -24.11 -6.58 -12.90
C ASP A 339 -24.69 -7.68 -11.98
N LEU A 340 -23.89 -8.19 -11.04
CA LEU A 340 -24.36 -9.11 -10.00
C LEU A 340 -25.28 -8.47 -8.95
N GLU A 341 -25.52 -7.16 -8.96
CA GLU A 341 -26.58 -6.55 -8.14
C GLU A 341 -27.97 -6.80 -8.78
N LYS A 342 -28.04 -6.87 -10.12
CA LYS A 342 -29.29 -7.06 -10.87
C LYS A 342 -29.83 -8.48 -10.71
N PRO A 343 -31.16 -8.70 -10.80
CA PRO A 343 -31.72 -10.05 -10.81
C PRO A 343 -31.08 -10.92 -11.88
N LEU A 344 -30.85 -12.21 -11.58
CA LEU A 344 -30.32 -13.14 -12.55
C LEU A 344 -31.23 -13.21 -13.77
N ASN A 345 -30.65 -13.10 -14.97
CA ASN A 345 -31.34 -13.31 -16.23
C ASN A 345 -31.08 -14.76 -16.70
N PRO A 346 -32.10 -15.65 -16.69
CA PRO A 346 -31.91 -17.04 -17.10
C PRO A 346 -31.61 -17.20 -18.60
N ILE A 347 -32.01 -16.23 -19.43
CA ILE A 347 -31.83 -16.25 -20.89
C ILE A 347 -30.42 -15.79 -21.26
N GLN A 348 -29.91 -14.77 -20.57
CA GLN A 348 -28.58 -14.23 -20.77
C GLN A 348 -27.84 -14.19 -19.44
N PRO A 349 -27.16 -15.29 -19.06
CA PRO A 349 -26.48 -15.37 -17.78
C PRO A 349 -25.29 -14.39 -17.74
N ASN A 350 -24.90 -14.00 -16.54
CA ASN A 350 -23.68 -13.22 -16.33
C ASN A 350 -22.47 -14.04 -16.86
N PRO A 351 -21.69 -13.52 -17.82
CA PRO A 351 -20.63 -14.28 -18.48
C PRO A 351 -19.55 -14.80 -17.53
N PHE A 352 -19.20 -14.01 -16.51
CA PHE A 352 -18.24 -14.42 -15.49
C PHE A 352 -18.75 -15.62 -14.68
N LEU A 353 -20.01 -15.58 -14.19
CA LEU A 353 -20.57 -16.71 -13.44
C LEU A 353 -20.72 -17.96 -14.30
N PHE A 354 -21.14 -17.80 -15.56
CA PHE A 354 -21.22 -18.91 -16.50
C PHE A 354 -19.85 -19.56 -16.68
N GLN A 355 -18.82 -18.75 -16.95
CA GLN A 355 -17.46 -19.25 -17.12
C GLN A 355 -16.88 -19.86 -15.83
N LEU A 356 -17.27 -19.36 -14.66
CA LEU A 356 -16.86 -19.93 -13.37
C LEU A 356 -17.47 -21.32 -13.17
N VAL A 357 -18.75 -21.50 -13.50
CA VAL A 357 -19.43 -22.80 -13.43
C VAL A 357 -18.80 -23.80 -14.40
N THR A 358 -18.63 -23.41 -15.67
CA THR A 358 -18.05 -24.30 -16.68
C THR A 358 -16.62 -24.68 -16.31
N LYS A 359 -15.77 -23.71 -15.95
CA LYS A 359 -14.39 -23.96 -15.48
C LYS A 359 -14.36 -24.93 -14.30
N SER A 360 -15.27 -24.79 -13.34
CA SER A 360 -15.32 -25.64 -12.14
C SER A 360 -15.75 -27.08 -12.47
N ILE A 361 -16.74 -27.25 -13.35
CA ILE A 361 -17.17 -28.58 -13.83
C ILE A 361 -16.01 -29.26 -14.57
N PHE A 362 -15.44 -28.60 -15.58
CA PHE A 362 -14.36 -29.19 -16.38
C PHE A 362 -13.11 -29.47 -15.56
N GLY A 363 -12.78 -28.63 -14.58
CA GLY A 363 -11.70 -28.89 -13.64
C GLY A 363 -11.91 -30.20 -12.87
N LEU A 364 -13.11 -30.43 -12.34
CA LEU A 364 -13.45 -31.66 -11.62
C LEU A 364 -13.39 -32.90 -12.53
N LEU A 365 -13.92 -32.80 -13.74
CA LEU A 365 -13.92 -33.92 -14.70
C LEU A 365 -12.49 -34.27 -15.14
N ALA A 366 -11.64 -33.28 -15.41
CA ALA A 366 -10.24 -33.49 -15.75
C ALA A 366 -9.48 -34.23 -14.64
N GLU A 367 -9.66 -33.82 -13.38
CA GLU A 367 -9.06 -34.51 -12.22
C GLU A 367 -9.57 -35.98 -12.11
N ALA A 368 -10.83 -36.24 -12.42
CA ALA A 368 -11.40 -37.59 -12.43
C ALA A 368 -10.82 -38.47 -13.56
N TYR A 369 -10.67 -37.92 -14.78
CA TYR A 369 -10.03 -38.60 -15.90
C TYR A 369 -8.57 -38.96 -15.59
N GLU A 370 -7.79 -38.04 -15.01
CA GLU A 370 -6.41 -38.29 -14.61
C GLU A 370 -6.29 -39.42 -13.59
N LYS A 371 -7.17 -39.44 -12.57
CA LYS A 371 -7.20 -40.51 -11.56
C LYS A 371 -7.51 -41.87 -12.22
N LYS A 372 -8.53 -41.93 -13.07
CA LYS A 372 -8.90 -43.15 -13.82
C LYS A 372 -7.75 -43.64 -14.71
N SER A 373 -7.03 -42.73 -15.39
CA SER A 373 -5.88 -43.09 -16.22
C SER A 373 -4.72 -43.65 -15.41
N LYS A 374 -4.43 -43.08 -14.22
CA LYS A 374 -3.39 -43.58 -13.32
C LYS A 374 -3.74 -44.96 -12.77
N GLU A 375 -4.98 -45.20 -12.37
CA GLU A 375 -5.44 -46.52 -11.90
C GLU A 375 -5.34 -47.60 -12.98
N VAL A 376 -5.75 -47.30 -14.23
CA VAL A 376 -5.63 -48.24 -15.36
C VAL A 376 -4.17 -48.57 -15.68
N SER A 377 -3.24 -47.62 -15.51
CA SER A 377 -1.80 -47.84 -15.72
C SER A 377 -1.12 -48.69 -14.64
N LEU A 378 -1.70 -48.78 -13.44
CA LEU A 378 -1.22 -49.61 -12.34
C LEU A 378 -1.68 -51.06 -12.43
N ILE A 379 -2.65 -51.36 -13.29
CA ILE A 379 -3.06 -52.74 -13.62
C ILE A 379 -2.06 -53.29 -14.65
N VAL A 380 -0.95 -53.84 -14.16
CA VAL A 380 -0.05 -54.67 -14.98
C VAL A 380 -0.82 -55.92 -15.41
N LYS A 381 -1.00 -56.10 -16.72
CA LYS A 381 -1.61 -57.33 -17.26
C LYS A 381 -0.70 -58.53 -16.94
N PRO A 382 -1.28 -59.67 -16.50
CA PRO A 382 -0.54 -60.85 -16.07
C PRO A 382 0.30 -61.50 -17.17
#